data_AF-A0A9D7X3X8-F1
#
_entry.id   AF-A0A9D7X3X8-F1
#
_cell.length_a   1.000
_cell.length_b   1.000
_cell.length_c   1.000
_cell.angle_alpha   90.00
_cell.angle_beta   90.00
_cell.angle_gamma   90.00
#
_symmetry.space_group_name_H-M   'P 1'
#
loop_
_entity.id
_entity.type
_entity.pdbx_description
1 polymer ?
#
loop_
_entity_poly.entity_id
_entity_poly.type
_entity_poly.pdbx_seq_one_letter_code
_entity_poly.pdbx_strand_id
1 'polypeptide(L)'
;MTAETENTSTSAPATEQATNRPTHIVRKKTGRGKNADFETLGVAWDRGDGSLYIKPYGTQIIEGSFYVFPAKDSGGKEESA
;
A
#
# COMPACT_ATOMS: atom_id res chain seq x y z
N MET A 1 -39.38 -18.06 -31.85
CA MET A 1 -39.06 -17.55 -30.50
C MET A 1 -37.64 -17.04 -30.54
N THR A 2 -37.46 -15.75 -30.82
CA THR A 2 -36.16 -15.07 -30.86
C THR A 2 -35.91 -14.46 -29.49
N ALA A 3 -34.86 -14.91 -28.80
CA ALA A 3 -34.46 -14.36 -27.51
C ALA A 3 -33.71 -13.05 -27.73
N GLU A 4 -34.29 -11.95 -27.25
CA GLU A 4 -33.65 -10.65 -27.18
C GLU A 4 -32.75 -10.64 -25.94
N THR A 5 -31.45 -10.46 -26.12
CA THR A 5 -30.52 -10.28 -25.01
C THR A 5 -30.46 -8.79 -24.68
N GLU A 6 -31.11 -8.40 -23.59
CA GLU A 6 -31.00 -7.07 -23.00
C GLU A 6 -29.57 -6.85 -22.50
N ASN A 7 -28.82 -6.01 -23.20
CA ASN A 7 -27.50 -5.54 -22.77
C ASN A 7 -27.69 -4.42 -21.74
N THR A 8 -27.84 -4.77 -20.47
CA THR A 8 -27.83 -3.79 -19.37
C THR A 8 -26.43 -3.22 -19.22
N SER A 9 -26.18 -2.07 -19.83
CA SER A 9 -24.94 -1.30 -19.62
C SER A 9 -25.04 -0.59 -18.27
N THR A 10 -24.55 -1.25 -17.21
CA THR A 10 -24.37 -0.62 -15.90
C THR A 10 -23.32 0.49 -16.03
N SER A 11 -23.76 1.74 -16.05
CA SER A 11 -22.91 2.90 -15.83
C SER A 11 -22.34 2.84 -14.41
N ALA A 12 -21.07 2.47 -14.27
CA ALA A 12 -20.36 2.58 -13.01
C ALA A 12 -20.29 4.06 -12.58
N PRO A 13 -20.64 4.41 -11.34
CA PRO A 13 -20.49 5.78 -10.87
C PRO A 13 -19.01 6.15 -10.85
N ALA A 14 -18.69 7.34 -11.35
CA ALA A 14 -17.37 7.94 -11.27
C ALA A 14 -16.94 8.06 -9.80
N THR A 15 -16.24 7.06 -9.29
CA THR A 15 -15.49 7.15 -8.04
C THR A 15 -14.04 7.26 -8.44
N GLU A 16 -13.41 8.33 -7.95
CA GLU A 16 -12.00 8.64 -8.04
C GLU A 16 -11.16 7.36 -8.15
N GLN A 17 -10.24 7.31 -9.11
CA GLN A 17 -9.25 6.26 -9.20
C GLN A 17 -8.70 6.01 -7.81
N ALA A 18 -9.19 4.95 -7.15
CA ALA A 18 -8.58 4.34 -5.99
C ALA A 18 -7.24 3.87 -6.52
N THR A 19 -6.29 4.80 -6.49
CA THR A 19 -5.00 4.64 -7.09
C THR A 19 -4.45 3.42 -6.39
N ASN A 20 -4.04 2.40 -7.15
CA ASN A 20 -3.46 1.16 -6.64
C ASN A 20 -2.06 1.44 -6.06
N ARG A 21 -1.97 2.50 -5.27
CA ARG A 21 -0.82 3.01 -4.56
C ARG A 21 -0.86 2.37 -3.18
N PRO A 22 0.29 1.94 -2.68
CA PRO A 22 0.39 1.41 -1.34
C PRO A 22 0.06 2.50 -0.32
N THR A 23 -0.67 2.12 0.74
CA THR A 23 -0.97 3.03 1.86
C THR A 23 0.16 3.05 2.88
N HIS A 24 1.05 2.05 2.86
CA HIS A 24 2.15 1.92 3.80
C HIS A 24 3.44 1.40 3.16
N ILE A 25 4.56 1.69 3.81
CA ILE A 25 5.90 1.19 3.49
C ILE A 25 6.34 0.23 4.60
N VAL A 26 6.88 -0.93 4.21
CA VAL A 26 7.39 -1.94 5.14
C VAL A 26 8.90 -1.85 5.23
N ARG A 27 9.42 -1.69 6.46
CA ARG A 27 10.85 -1.51 6.71
C ARG A 27 11.35 -2.39 7.85
N LYS A 28 12.61 -2.82 7.76
CA LYS A 28 13.31 -3.53 8.83
C LYS A 28 14.35 -2.61 9.44
N LYS A 29 14.39 -2.57 10.77
CA LYS A 29 15.46 -1.86 11.49
C LYS A 29 16.73 -2.72 11.43
N THR A 30 17.81 -2.14 10.93
CA THR A 30 19.14 -2.77 10.87
C THR A 30 20.09 -2.03 11.81
N GLY A 31 21.09 -2.72 12.35
CA GLY A 31 22.04 -2.15 13.32
C GLY A 31 21.49 -2.02 14.75
N ARG A 32 22.26 -1.38 15.64
CA ARG A 32 21.94 -1.19 17.07
C ARG A 32 22.34 0.21 17.53
N GLY A 33 21.65 0.72 18.55
CA GLY A 33 21.98 1.99 19.19
C GLY A 33 21.80 3.19 18.26
N LYS A 34 22.78 4.11 18.28
CA LYS A 34 22.76 5.36 17.51
C LYS A 34 22.96 5.18 16.00
N ASN A 35 23.44 4.01 15.58
CA ASN A 35 23.72 3.68 14.17
C ASN A 35 22.66 2.71 13.62
N ALA A 36 21.41 2.88 14.06
CA ALA A 36 20.33 2.05 13.58
C ALA A 36 19.69 2.70 12.34
N ASP A 37 19.63 1.93 11.26
CA ASP A 37 19.05 2.33 10.00
C ASP A 37 17.77 1.54 9.72
N PHE A 38 17.07 1.93 8.66
CA PHE A 38 15.89 1.22 8.19
C PHE A 38 16.01 0.86 6.71
N GLU A 39 16.02 -0.44 6.45
CA GLU A 39 15.96 -1.01 5.12
C GLU A 39 14.49 -1.18 4.68
N THR A 40 14.15 -0.80 3.45
CA THR A 40 12.80 -0.99 2.90
C THR A 40 12.66 -2.40 2.32
N LEU A 41 11.74 -3.19 2.88
CA LEU A 41 11.48 -4.57 2.44
C LEU A 41 10.34 -4.67 1.44
N GLY A 42 9.42 -3.72 1.43
CA GLY A 42 8.15 -3.88 0.73
C GLY A 42 7.19 -2.71 0.93
N VAL A 43 5.95 -2.96 0.56
CA VAL A 43 4.81 -2.06 0.76
C VAL A 43 3.63 -2.80 1.33
N ALA A 44 2.66 -2.05 1.85
CA ALA A 44 1.41 -2.63 2.30
C ALA A 44 0.20 -1.77 1.93
N TRP A 45 -0.95 -2.42 1.92
CA TRP A 45 -2.26 -1.82 1.72
C TRP A 45 -3.16 -2.10 2.91
N ASP A 46 -3.89 -1.08 3.33
CA ASP A 46 -4.99 -1.22 4.28
C ASP A 46 -6.20 -1.79 3.53
N ARG A 47 -6.85 -2.78 4.13
CA ARG A 47 -8.04 -3.43 3.56
C ARG A 47 -9.36 -2.85 4.09
N GLY A 48 -9.30 -1.91 5.05
CA GLY A 48 -10.45 -1.25 5.66
C GLY A 48 -11.14 -2.06 6.76
N ASP A 49 -10.75 -3.33 6.96
CA ASP A 49 -11.22 -4.21 8.03
C ASP A 49 -10.26 -4.25 9.24
N GLY A 50 -9.28 -3.34 9.27
CA GLY A 50 -8.20 -3.30 10.25
C GLY A 50 -7.05 -4.27 9.94
N SER A 51 -7.10 -5.02 8.84
CA SER A 51 -6.01 -5.85 8.38
C SER A 51 -5.13 -5.15 7.33
N LEU A 52 -3.87 -5.57 7.25
CA LEU A 52 -2.90 -5.10 6.26
C LEU A 52 -2.51 -6.24 5.32
N TYR A 53 -2.50 -5.95 4.02
CA TYR A 53 -1.85 -6.79 3.03
C TYR A 53 -0.42 -6.32 2.78
N ILE A 54 0.57 -7.16 3.07
CA ILE A 54 1.99 -6.85 2.90
C ILE A 54 2.53 -7.54 1.64
N LYS A 55 3.24 -6.78 0.81
CA LYS A 55 3.95 -7.27 -0.37
C LYS A 55 5.44 -6.92 -0.28
N PRO A 56 6.30 -7.87 0.11
CA PRO A 56 7.75 -7.69 0.00
C PRO A 56 8.19 -7.55 -1.46
N TYR A 57 9.30 -6.86 -1.68
CA TYR A 57 9.95 -6.80 -2.98
C TYR A 57 10.99 -7.92 -3.11
N GLY A 58 10.93 -8.64 -4.24
CA GLY A 58 11.84 -9.75 -4.50
C GLY A 58 11.69 -10.91 -3.52
N THR A 59 12.72 -11.76 -3.47
CA THR A 59 12.80 -12.86 -2.50
C THR A 59 13.47 -12.35 -1.23
N GLN A 60 12.75 -12.39 -0.12
CA GLN A 60 13.23 -11.91 1.18
C GLN A 60 13.24 -13.04 2.19
N ILE A 61 14.35 -13.20 2.93
CA ILE A 61 14.38 -14.00 4.16
C ILE A 61 14.10 -13.04 5.32
N ILE A 62 12.89 -13.09 5.86
CA ILE A 62 12.47 -12.19 6.94
C ILE A 62 12.78 -12.84 8.29
N GLU A 63 13.84 -12.35 8.94
CA GLU A 63 14.17 -12.73 10.32
C GLU A 63 13.84 -11.61 11.30
N GLY A 64 13.22 -11.96 12.43
CA GLY A 64 12.85 -11.02 13.49
C GLY A 64 11.67 -10.13 13.13
N SER A 65 11.64 -8.93 13.71
CA SER A 65 10.54 -7.97 13.53
C SER A 65 10.76 -7.04 12.33
N PHE A 66 9.67 -6.63 11.71
CA PHE A 66 9.61 -5.52 10.77
C PHE A 66 8.56 -4.51 11.22
N TYR A 67 8.58 -3.34 10.59
CA TYR A 67 7.72 -2.20 10.92
C TYR A 67 6.98 -1.74 9.67
N VAL A 68 5.77 -1.23 9.88
CA VAL A 68 4.92 -0.69 8.82
C VAL A 68 4.67 0.78 9.12
N PHE A 69 4.96 1.65 8.16
CA PHE A 69 4.82 3.10 8.28
C PHE A 69 3.83 3.60 7.24
N PRO A 70 2.93 4.55 7.55
CA PRO A 70 2.10 5.19 6.53
C PRO A 70 2.98 5.75 5.41
N ALA A 71 2.58 5.51 4.15
CA ALA A 71 3.24 6.12 3.01
C ALA A 71 3.03 7.64 3.11
N LYS A 72 4.09 8.43 2.94
CA LYS A 72 3.92 9.88 2.78
C LYS A 72 3.15 10.08 1.49
N ASP A 73 1.94 10.62 1.59
CA ASP A 73 1.25 11.13 0.41
C ASP A 73 2.15 12.19 -0.22
N SER A 74 2.55 11.95 -1.47
CA SER A 74 3.27 12.92 -2.30
C SER A 74 2.32 14.04 -2.72
N GLY A 75 1.72 14.72 -1.75
CA GLY A 75 0.68 15.74 -1.90
C GLY A 75 0.66 16.79 -0.79
N GLY A 76 1.52 16.71 0.23
CA GLY A 76 1.73 17.78 1.20
C GLY A 76 2.96 18.59 0.85
N LYS A 77 2.79 19.86 0.47
CA LYS A 77 3.89 20.84 0.46
C LYS A 77 4.58 20.80 1.83
N GLU A 78 5.87 20.50 1.85
CA GLU A 78 6.72 20.86 2.98
C GLU A 78 6.74 22.39 3.07
N GLU A 79 5.96 22.94 3.99
CA GLU A 79 6.12 24.31 4.46
C GLU A 79 7.35 24.32 5.37
N SER A 80 8.47 24.79 4.83
CA SER A 80 9.66 25.12 5.58
C SER A 80 9.36 26.31 6.51
N ALA A 81 9.54 26.10 7.80
CA ALA A 81 9.60 27.17 8.80
C ALA A 81 10.93 27.95 8.69
#